data_AF-A0A5J4RMA3-F1
#
_entry.id   AF-A0A5J4RMA3-F1
#
_cell.length_a   1.000
_cell.length_b   1.000
_cell.length_c   1.000
_cell.angle_alpha   90.00
_cell.angle_beta   90.00
_cell.angle_gamma   90.00
#
_symmetry.space_group_name_H-M   'P 1'
#
loop_
_entity.id
_entity.type
_entity.pdbx_description
1 polymer ?
#
loop_
_entity_poly.entity_id
_entity_poly.type
_entity_poly.pdbx_seq_one_letter_code
_entity_poly.pdbx_strand_id
1 'polypeptide(L)'
;MFQNVNITSCQIYESSSGVVHLQYYTGGTVTFESCYFRYNVIVTPFYLGKKPFGGALLIELSRSSFSASQGFDDVLQQLSNTRVLNIRYCFFDSNIGDCGGAVTVTGTRDLLQEQRIHFSYCNFLNNIAGSIFLYEDEPYGNDIYFYIIDASSILYNETSSPSGQSPKIQSTFFTQCSSYNYSPL
;
A
#
# COMPACT_ATOMS: atom_id res chain seq x y z
N MET A 1 0.66 12.10 16.73
CA MET A 1 0.43 10.75 17.29
C MET A 1 1.63 9.89 16.97
N PHE A 2 2.20 9.22 17.98
CA PHE A 2 3.27 8.24 17.79
C PHE A 2 2.64 6.86 17.80
N GLN A 3 2.93 6.03 16.79
CA GLN A 3 2.43 4.68 16.66
C GLN A 3 3.64 3.74 16.68
N ASN A 4 3.60 2.65 17.45
CA ASN A 4 4.57 1.57 17.37
C ASN A 4 3.82 0.25 17.44
N VAL A 5 3.63 -0.40 16.29
CA VAL A 5 2.84 -1.61 16.17
C VAL A 5 3.65 -2.67 15.43
N ASN A 6 3.70 -3.87 15.99
CA ASN A 6 4.34 -5.02 15.35
C ASN A 6 3.36 -6.19 15.27
N ILE A 7 3.06 -6.62 14.04
CA ILE A 7 2.18 -7.75 13.74
C ILE A 7 3.05 -8.79 13.04
N THR A 8 3.28 -9.91 13.70
CA THR A 8 4.21 -10.95 13.25
C THR A 8 3.54 -12.29 13.15
N SER A 9 4.00 -13.12 12.20
CA SER A 9 3.61 -14.54 12.08
C SER A 9 2.09 -14.76 12.06
N CYS A 10 1.36 -13.87 11.37
CA CYS A 10 -0.09 -13.88 11.35
C CYS A 10 -0.64 -14.59 10.11
N GLN A 11 -1.84 -15.15 10.21
CA GLN A 11 -2.56 -15.73 9.07
C GLN A 11 -3.98 -15.18 9.04
N ILE A 12 -4.31 -14.47 7.96
CA ILE A 12 -5.66 -14.01 7.63
C ILE A 12 -6.13 -14.85 6.45
N TYR A 13 -7.11 -15.73 6.69
CA TYR A 13 -7.49 -16.81 5.79
C TYR A 13 -9.01 -16.87 5.65
N GLU A 14 -9.50 -16.93 4.40
CA GLU A 14 -10.94 -17.05 4.08
C GLU A 14 -11.81 -15.98 4.75
N SER A 15 -11.27 -14.76 4.94
CA SER A 15 -12.05 -13.65 5.45
C SER A 15 -13.08 -13.22 4.41
N SER A 16 -14.37 -13.40 4.71
CA SER A 16 -15.47 -12.84 3.92
C SER A 16 -15.87 -11.48 4.49
N SER A 17 -15.71 -10.41 3.72
CA SER A 17 -16.05 -9.03 4.11
C SER A 17 -15.16 -8.39 5.20
N GLY A 18 -14.00 -8.98 5.52
CA GLY A 18 -13.06 -8.44 6.52
C GLY A 18 -11.70 -8.10 5.94
N VAL A 19 -11.30 -6.83 6.03
CA VAL A 19 -9.94 -6.34 5.68
C VAL A 19 -9.17 -6.06 6.96
N VAL A 20 -7.85 -6.27 6.97
CA VAL A 20 -7.02 -5.58 7.95
C VAL A 20 -6.98 -4.10 7.55
N HIS A 21 -7.71 -3.25 8.27
CA HIS A 21 -7.66 -1.81 8.08
C HIS A 21 -6.61 -1.21 9.01
N LEU A 22 -5.49 -0.79 8.43
CA LEU A 22 -4.44 -0.06 9.11
C LEU A 22 -4.62 1.44 8.87
N GLN A 23 -5.00 2.17 9.90
CA GLN A 23 -4.79 3.62 9.94
C GLN A 23 -3.34 3.89 10.35
N TYR A 24 -2.50 4.23 9.37
CA TYR A 24 -1.08 4.48 9.58
C TYR A 24 -0.82 5.98 9.74
N TYR A 25 -0.43 6.38 10.94
CA TYR A 25 0.00 7.75 11.19
C TYR A 25 1.49 7.85 10.83
N THR A 26 1.87 8.67 9.84
CA THR A 26 3.25 8.71 9.33
C THR A 26 4.30 9.22 10.34
N GLY A 27 3.87 9.53 11.56
CA GLY A 27 4.69 9.83 12.73
C GLY A 27 5.19 8.60 13.50
N GLY A 28 4.78 7.39 13.14
CA GLY A 28 5.09 6.16 13.86
C GLY A 28 5.79 5.10 13.03
N THR A 29 6.01 3.94 13.65
CA THR A 29 6.56 2.73 13.05
C THR A 29 5.50 1.63 13.11
N VAL A 30 5.20 1.02 11.98
CA VAL A 30 4.32 -0.15 11.91
C VAL A 30 5.03 -1.24 11.13
N THR A 31 5.05 -2.46 11.64
CA THR A 31 5.63 -3.61 10.95
C THR A 31 4.61 -4.73 10.83
N PHE A 32 4.43 -5.20 9.60
CA PHE A 32 3.86 -6.51 9.29
C PHE A 32 5.01 -7.41 8.85
N GLU A 33 5.23 -8.50 9.57
CA GLU A 33 6.31 -9.43 9.29
C GLU A 33 5.82 -10.88 9.23
N SER A 34 6.18 -11.58 8.16
CA SER A 34 5.85 -13.00 7.98
C SER A 34 4.35 -13.30 8.11
N CYS A 35 3.52 -12.40 7.58
CA CYS A 35 2.06 -12.55 7.57
C CYS A 35 1.55 -13.14 6.26
N TYR A 36 0.54 -13.99 6.35
CA TYR A 36 -0.09 -14.68 5.23
C TYR A 36 -1.53 -14.22 5.06
N PHE A 37 -1.83 -13.61 3.92
CA PHE A 37 -3.16 -13.18 3.53
C PHE A 37 -3.63 -14.04 2.36
N ARG A 38 -4.55 -14.97 2.63
CA ARG A 38 -4.94 -15.99 1.65
C ARG A 38 -6.45 -16.12 1.51
N TYR A 39 -6.92 -16.20 0.26
CA TYR A 39 -8.33 -16.46 -0.08
C TYR A 39 -9.32 -15.49 0.56
N ASN A 40 -8.88 -14.26 0.83
CA ASN A 40 -9.76 -13.23 1.41
C ASN A 40 -10.61 -12.63 0.30
N VAL A 41 -11.89 -12.39 0.60
CA VAL A 41 -12.86 -11.90 -0.38
C VAL A 41 -13.60 -10.71 0.23
N ILE A 42 -13.36 -9.54 -0.36
CA ILE A 42 -13.96 -8.28 0.05
C ILE A 42 -14.61 -7.67 -1.17
N VAL A 43 -15.72 -8.28 -1.54
CA VAL A 43 -16.64 -7.76 -2.54
C VAL A 43 -17.89 -7.31 -1.83
N THR A 44 -18.29 -6.08 -2.07
CA THR A 44 -19.51 -5.52 -1.51
C THR A 44 -20.60 -5.60 -2.57
N PRO A 45 -21.61 -6.48 -2.43
CA PRO A 45 -22.59 -6.74 -3.50
C PRO A 45 -23.46 -5.52 -3.88
N PHE A 46 -23.38 -4.41 -3.14
CA PHE A 46 -24.23 -3.23 -3.30
C PHE A 46 -23.48 -1.89 -3.19
N TYR A 47 -22.15 -1.87 -3.22
CA TYR A 47 -21.44 -0.60 -3.09
C TYR A 47 -21.41 0.15 -4.42
N LEU A 48 -22.19 1.22 -4.47
CA LEU A 48 -22.25 2.20 -5.57
C LEU A 48 -21.14 3.27 -5.45
N GLY A 49 -20.11 3.05 -4.64
CA GLY A 49 -19.10 4.04 -4.33
C GLY A 49 -17.77 3.76 -5.03
N LYS A 50 -17.01 4.83 -5.26
CA LYS A 50 -15.68 4.79 -5.90
C LYS A 50 -14.53 4.44 -4.94
N LYS A 51 -14.82 4.15 -3.67
CA LYS A 51 -13.76 3.90 -2.68
C LYS A 51 -13.26 2.47 -2.83
N PRO A 52 -11.96 2.27 -3.07
CA PRO A 52 -11.39 0.93 -3.17
C PRO A 52 -11.22 0.30 -1.79
N PHE A 53 -11.53 -0.99 -1.73
CA PHE A 53 -11.24 -1.84 -0.59
C PHE A 53 -10.34 -2.97 -1.08
N GLY A 54 -9.11 -3.00 -0.57
CA GLY A 54 -8.19 -4.10 -0.86
C GLY A 54 -8.75 -5.41 -0.30
N GLY A 55 -8.55 -6.54 -0.97
CA GLY A 55 -9.07 -7.84 -0.51
C GLY A 55 -8.42 -8.39 0.75
N ALA A 56 -7.25 -7.87 1.17
CA ALA A 56 -6.54 -8.35 2.36
C ALA A 56 -6.11 -7.23 3.33
N LEU A 57 -5.55 -6.14 2.80
CA LEU A 57 -4.96 -5.06 3.60
C LEU A 57 -5.34 -3.69 3.03
N LEU A 58 -5.98 -2.87 3.85
CA LEU A 58 -6.26 -1.46 3.56
C LEU A 58 -5.37 -0.59 4.43
N ILE A 59 -4.53 0.23 3.80
CA ILE A 59 -3.61 1.17 4.47
C ILE A 59 -4.14 2.58 4.23
N GLU A 60 -4.57 3.24 5.30
CA GLU A 60 -4.99 4.64 5.27
C GLU A 60 -3.90 5.52 5.89
N LEU A 61 -3.23 6.30 5.03
CA LEU A 61 -2.21 7.25 5.44
C LEU A 61 -2.88 8.44 6.14
N SER A 62 -2.49 8.65 7.39
CA SER A 62 -3.01 9.72 8.23
C SER A 62 -1.91 10.68 8.65
N ARG A 63 -2.22 11.98 8.63
CA ARG A 63 -1.30 13.00 9.13
C ARG A 63 -1.08 12.81 10.62
N SER A 64 0.17 12.96 11.02
CA SER A 64 0.61 13.05 12.40
C SER A 64 1.17 14.44 12.65
N SER A 65 1.31 14.80 13.93
CA SER A 65 2.06 15.99 14.38
C SER A 65 3.53 16.01 13.95
N PHE A 66 4.05 14.89 13.43
CA PHE A 66 5.40 14.77 12.92
C PHE A 66 5.45 14.74 11.38
N SER A 67 4.31 14.54 10.71
CA SER A 67 4.20 14.58 9.24
C SER A 67 4.51 16.01 8.78
N ALA A 68 5.21 16.15 7.66
CA ALA A 68 5.96 17.34 7.27
C ALA A 68 5.25 18.69 7.55
N SER A 69 5.45 19.21 8.76
CA SER A 69 5.16 20.58 9.15
C SER A 69 5.99 20.90 10.39
N GLN A 70 6.71 22.02 10.31
CA GLN A 70 7.53 22.68 11.34
C GLN A 70 9.02 22.31 11.36
N GLY A 71 9.83 23.37 11.34
CA GLY A 71 11.28 23.39 11.10
C GLY A 71 12.09 22.47 11.99
N PHE A 72 13.22 22.01 11.45
CA PHE A 72 13.99 20.92 12.01
C PHE A 72 14.93 21.38 13.13
N ASP A 73 14.65 20.92 14.35
CA ASP A 73 15.65 20.63 15.39
C ASP A 73 16.25 19.23 15.15
N ASP A 74 17.54 19.04 15.45
CA ASP A 74 18.31 17.80 15.22
C ASP A 74 17.67 16.52 15.82
N VAL A 75 16.90 16.67 16.90
CA VAL A 75 16.21 15.55 17.58
C VAL A 75 15.04 15.00 16.75
N LEU A 76 14.35 15.86 16.00
CA LEU A 76 13.26 15.44 15.10
C LEU A 76 13.79 14.80 13.81
N GLN A 77 15.02 15.12 13.39
CA GLN A 77 15.70 14.43 12.29
C GLN A 77 16.03 12.97 12.63
N GLN A 78 16.46 12.66 13.85
CA GLN A 78 16.71 11.26 14.24
C GLN A 78 15.41 10.45 14.31
N LEU A 79 14.34 11.02 14.87
CA LEU A 79 13.00 10.39 14.85
C LEU A 79 12.51 10.23 13.40
N SER A 80 12.86 11.15 12.50
CA SER A 80 12.47 11.10 11.09
C SER A 80 12.81 9.77 10.43
N ASN A 81 13.98 9.21 10.70
CA ASN A 81 14.47 7.98 10.04
C ASN A 81 13.84 6.69 10.58
N THR A 82 13.16 6.75 11.72
CA THR A 82 12.51 5.58 12.35
C THR A 82 11.05 5.41 11.94
N ARG A 83 10.44 6.44 11.35
CA ARG A 83 9.03 6.46 10.96
C ARG A 83 8.84 5.70 9.67
N VAL A 84 8.28 4.52 9.75
CA VAL A 84 8.19 3.62 8.62
C VAL A 84 7.07 2.59 8.81
N LEU A 85 6.29 2.38 7.76
CA LEU A 85 5.43 1.23 7.59
C LEU A 85 6.20 0.18 6.78
N ASN A 86 6.64 -0.87 7.47
CA ASN A 86 7.34 -2.00 6.88
C ASN A 86 6.39 -3.18 6.70
N ILE A 87 6.26 -3.67 5.47
CA ILE A 87 5.54 -4.89 5.16
C ILE A 87 6.59 -5.85 4.58
N ARG A 88 7.01 -6.83 5.38
CA ARG A 88 8.16 -7.68 5.06
C ARG A 88 7.84 -9.17 5.16
N TYR A 89 8.35 -9.95 4.20
CA TYR A 89 8.14 -11.40 4.15
C TYR A 89 6.65 -11.80 4.15
N CYS A 90 5.77 -10.92 3.67
CA CYS A 90 4.34 -11.19 3.63
C CYS A 90 3.95 -11.90 2.33
N PHE A 91 2.92 -12.74 2.41
CA PHE A 91 2.39 -13.49 1.29
C PHE A 91 0.94 -13.11 1.05
N PHE A 92 0.63 -12.64 -0.16
CA PHE A 92 -0.71 -12.26 -0.59
C PHE A 92 -1.13 -13.18 -1.73
N ASP A 93 -1.99 -14.17 -1.43
CA ASP A 93 -2.39 -15.19 -2.40
C ASP A 93 -3.90 -15.29 -2.53
N SER A 94 -4.39 -15.21 -3.77
CA SER A 94 -5.78 -15.44 -4.13
C SER A 94 -6.75 -14.52 -3.39
N ASN A 95 -6.35 -13.26 -3.14
CA ASN A 95 -7.21 -12.26 -2.51
C ASN A 95 -8.06 -11.56 -3.59
N ILE A 96 -9.33 -11.31 -3.27
CA ILE A 96 -10.29 -10.65 -4.15
C ILE A 96 -10.83 -9.42 -3.42
N GLY A 97 -10.77 -8.25 -4.07
CA GLY A 97 -11.31 -7.02 -3.50
C GLY A 97 -11.88 -6.05 -4.51
N ASP A 98 -12.68 -5.10 -4.03
CA ASP A 98 -13.32 -4.05 -4.85
C ASP A 98 -12.32 -2.96 -5.23
N CYS A 99 -12.03 -2.86 -6.53
CA CYS A 99 -11.03 -1.99 -7.18
C CYS A 99 -9.56 -2.25 -6.75
N GLY A 100 -9.32 -2.99 -5.66
CA GLY A 100 -7.99 -3.45 -5.22
C GLY A 100 -8.00 -4.92 -4.78
N GLY A 101 -7.13 -5.76 -5.30
CA GLY A 101 -7.18 -7.21 -5.06
C GLY A 101 -6.54 -7.64 -3.74
N ALA A 102 -5.26 -7.31 -3.46
CA ALA A 102 -4.62 -7.65 -2.20
C ALA A 102 -4.45 -6.45 -1.25
N VAL A 103 -3.76 -5.41 -1.70
CA VAL A 103 -3.42 -4.25 -0.89
C VAL A 103 -4.00 -2.99 -1.52
N THR A 104 -4.63 -2.15 -0.71
CA THR A 104 -5.01 -0.79 -1.12
C THR A 104 -4.35 0.22 -0.20
N VAL A 105 -3.70 1.22 -0.79
CA VAL A 105 -3.12 2.38 -0.09
C VAL A 105 -3.95 3.60 -0.43
N THR A 106 -4.46 4.30 0.59
CA THR A 106 -5.23 5.53 0.43
C THR A 106 -4.71 6.63 1.35
N GLY A 107 -5.00 7.88 1.03
CA GLY A 107 -4.56 9.05 1.80
C GLY A 107 -4.28 10.24 0.88
N THR A 108 -3.48 11.17 1.37
CA THR A 108 -3.11 12.38 0.61
C THR A 108 -1.73 12.24 -0.03
N ARG A 109 -1.53 12.93 -1.15
CA ARG A 109 -0.30 12.89 -1.93
C ARG A 109 0.95 13.26 -1.12
N ASP A 110 0.87 14.29 -0.29
CA ASP A 110 1.95 14.75 0.58
C ASP A 110 2.44 13.65 1.54
N LEU A 111 1.54 12.81 2.04
CA LEU A 111 1.92 11.69 2.91
C LEU A 111 2.61 10.56 2.13
N LEU A 112 2.16 10.29 0.90
CA LEU A 112 2.83 9.35 0.01
C LEU A 112 4.24 9.83 -0.37
N GLN A 113 4.41 11.15 -0.58
CA GLN A 113 5.70 11.77 -0.88
C GLN A 113 6.74 11.62 0.24
N GLU A 114 6.32 11.39 1.49
CA GLU A 114 7.26 11.09 2.56
C GLU A 114 7.96 9.73 2.36
N GLN A 115 7.49 8.89 1.42
CA GLN A 115 8.05 7.59 1.06
C GLN A 115 8.30 6.69 2.28
N ARG A 116 7.35 6.67 3.23
CA ARG A 116 7.48 5.91 4.49
C ARG A 116 6.91 4.51 4.45
N ILE A 117 6.49 4.03 3.29
CA ILE A 117 5.89 2.70 3.12
C ILE A 117 6.89 1.86 2.34
N HIS A 118 7.27 0.72 2.89
CA HIS A 118 8.18 -0.21 2.23
C HIS A 118 7.62 -1.63 2.25
N PHE A 119 7.58 -2.23 1.08
CA PHE A 119 7.31 -3.63 0.87
C PHE A 119 8.64 -4.32 0.55
N SER A 120 8.99 -5.34 1.35
CA SER A 120 10.27 -6.03 1.23
C SER A 120 10.10 -7.54 1.26
N TYR A 121 10.62 -8.27 0.28
CA TYR A 121 10.52 -9.73 0.22
C TYR A 121 9.08 -10.26 0.26
N CYS A 122 8.13 -9.48 -0.25
CA CYS A 122 6.73 -9.90 -0.33
C CYS A 122 6.47 -10.69 -1.62
N ASN A 123 5.51 -11.62 -1.56
CA ASN A 123 5.06 -12.36 -2.74
C ASN A 123 3.56 -12.15 -2.95
N PHE A 124 3.18 -11.93 -4.20
CA PHE A 124 1.82 -11.68 -4.62
C PHE A 124 1.44 -12.72 -5.68
N LEU A 125 0.38 -13.47 -5.45
CA LEU A 125 -0.05 -14.55 -6.34
C LEU A 125 -1.57 -14.51 -6.52
N ASN A 126 -2.04 -14.61 -7.77
CA ASN A 126 -3.46 -14.82 -8.10
C ASN A 126 -4.45 -13.82 -7.46
N ASN A 127 -4.02 -12.61 -7.11
CA ASN A 127 -4.92 -11.60 -6.55
C ASN A 127 -5.75 -10.95 -7.66
N ILE A 128 -7.00 -10.61 -7.37
CA ILE A 128 -7.96 -10.13 -8.36
C ILE A 128 -8.65 -8.88 -7.80
N ALA A 129 -8.50 -7.76 -8.50
CA ALA A 129 -9.38 -6.62 -8.31
C ALA A 129 -10.67 -6.85 -9.11
N GLY A 130 -11.81 -6.86 -8.44
CA GLY A 130 -13.13 -6.86 -9.07
C GLY A 130 -13.78 -5.47 -9.01
N SER A 131 -14.81 -5.24 -9.81
CA SER A 131 -15.76 -4.14 -9.61
C SER A 131 -17.16 -4.57 -10.03
N ILE A 132 -18.15 -3.82 -9.54
CA ILE A 132 -19.49 -3.85 -10.10
C ILE A 132 -19.44 -3.02 -11.40
N PHE A 133 -20.06 -3.55 -12.48
CA PHE A 133 -20.13 -3.04 -13.87
C PHE A 133 -20.54 -1.57 -14.07
N LEU A 134 -20.80 -0.80 -13.02
CA LEU A 134 -21.25 0.60 -13.11
C LEU A 134 -20.10 1.60 -13.33
N TYR A 135 -18.84 1.20 -13.12
CA TYR A 135 -17.67 2.06 -13.19
C TYR A 135 -16.52 1.39 -13.97
N GLU A 136 -16.76 1.09 -15.25
CA GLU A 136 -15.78 0.39 -16.11
C GLU A 136 -14.45 1.15 -16.28
N ASP A 137 -14.48 2.47 -16.17
CA ASP A 137 -13.30 3.36 -16.36
C ASP A 137 -12.42 3.51 -15.10
N GLU A 138 -12.83 2.98 -13.94
CA GLU A 138 -12.01 3.12 -12.72
C GLU A 138 -10.80 2.17 -12.77
N PRO A 139 -9.60 2.65 -12.43
CA PRO A 139 -8.40 1.83 -12.50
C PRO A 139 -8.39 0.72 -11.44
N TYR A 140 -7.85 -0.44 -11.83
CA TYR A 140 -7.77 -1.64 -11.00
C TYR A 140 -6.34 -1.89 -10.54
N GLY A 141 -6.15 -2.29 -9.28
CA GLY A 141 -4.87 -2.79 -8.77
C GLY A 141 -5.00 -4.19 -8.19
N ASN A 142 -4.68 -5.21 -8.97
CA ASN A 142 -4.77 -6.63 -8.54
C ASN A 142 -3.94 -6.91 -7.29
N ASP A 143 -2.66 -6.53 -7.28
CA ASP A 143 -1.82 -6.78 -6.11
C ASP A 143 -1.78 -5.58 -5.19
N ILE A 144 -1.46 -4.39 -5.72
CA ILE A 144 -1.38 -3.17 -4.93
C ILE A 144 -2.03 -2.00 -5.68
N TYR A 145 -3.03 -1.38 -5.05
CA TYR A 145 -3.70 -0.21 -5.59
C TYR A 145 -3.40 1.04 -4.76
N PHE A 146 -2.80 2.06 -5.38
CA PHE A 146 -2.56 3.36 -4.75
C PHE A 146 -3.68 4.32 -5.13
N TYR A 147 -4.72 4.34 -4.30
CA TYR A 147 -5.86 5.25 -4.43
C TYR A 147 -5.55 6.62 -3.84
N ILE A 148 -4.65 7.33 -4.52
CA ILE A 148 -4.15 8.65 -4.17
C ILE A 148 -3.98 9.44 -5.48
N ILE A 149 -4.61 10.61 -5.56
CA ILE A 149 -4.53 11.49 -6.74
C ILE A 149 -3.06 11.86 -7.02
N ASP A 150 -2.65 11.75 -8.29
CA ASP A 150 -1.30 12.03 -8.79
C ASP A 150 -0.19 11.15 -8.20
N ALA A 151 -0.54 9.94 -7.72
CA ALA A 151 0.43 8.99 -7.17
C ALA A 151 1.47 8.52 -8.20
N SER A 152 1.10 8.46 -9.48
CA SER A 152 1.96 8.06 -10.61
C SER A 152 3.32 8.78 -10.58
N SER A 153 3.31 10.09 -10.35
CA SER A 153 4.52 10.93 -10.30
C SER A 153 5.51 10.55 -9.19
N ILE A 154 5.01 9.92 -8.13
CA ILE A 154 5.81 9.50 -6.96
C ILE A 154 6.24 8.05 -7.11
N LEU A 155 5.34 7.18 -7.58
CA LEU A 155 5.57 5.75 -7.67
C LEU A 155 6.50 5.37 -8.82
N TYR A 156 6.35 6.03 -9.98
CA TYR A 156 7.06 5.63 -11.18
C TYR A 156 8.43 6.26 -11.36
N ASN A 157 8.75 7.28 -10.55
CA ASN A 157 10.02 8.03 -10.50
C ASN A 157 10.97 7.69 -11.66
N GLU A 158 10.65 8.17 -12.86
CA GLU A 158 11.31 7.77 -14.09
C GLU A 158 12.76 8.28 -14.05
N THR A 159 13.71 7.39 -13.76
CA THR A 159 15.12 7.72 -13.96
C THR A 159 15.40 7.67 -15.45
N SER A 160 15.77 8.81 -16.04
CA SER A 160 16.21 8.91 -17.43
C SER A 160 17.33 7.89 -17.67
N SER A 161 17.04 6.90 -18.51
CA SER A 161 18.04 5.92 -18.90
C SER A 161 19.00 6.56 -19.92
N PRO A 162 20.32 6.29 -19.85
CA PRO A 162 21.25 6.70 -20.90
C PRO A 162 20.75 6.17 -22.24
N SER A 163 20.84 7.01 -23.27
CA SER A 163 20.29 6.81 -24.62
C SER A 163 20.38 5.35 -25.11
N GLY A 164 19.22 4.72 -25.31
CA GLY A 164 19.09 3.40 -25.96
C GLY A 164 18.43 2.29 -25.12
N GLN A 165 18.11 2.53 -23.85
CA GLN A 165 17.35 1.58 -23.03
C GLN A 165 15.97 2.14 -22.65
N SER A 166 14.96 1.27 -22.64
CA SER A 166 13.63 1.59 -22.12
C SER A 166 13.75 2.12 -20.69
N PRO A 167 13.00 3.17 -20.30
CA PRO A 167 13.04 3.73 -18.97
C PRO A 167 12.80 2.62 -17.92
N LYS A 168 13.77 2.44 -17.02
CA LYS A 168 13.58 1.59 -15.84
C LYS A 168 12.80 2.39 -14.80
N ILE A 169 11.55 2.00 -14.60
CA ILE A 169 10.76 2.42 -13.47
C ILE A 169 11.35 1.76 -12.21
N GLN A 170 11.94 2.55 -11.32
CA GLN A 170 12.48 2.05 -10.05
C GLN A 170 11.74 2.72 -8.90
N SER A 171 10.70 2.04 -8.40
CA SER A 171 9.93 2.48 -7.24
C SER A 171 10.72 2.23 -5.94
N THR A 172 10.84 3.24 -5.07
CA THR A 172 11.51 3.12 -3.76
C THR A 172 10.67 2.38 -2.71
N PHE A 173 9.42 2.11 -3.03
CA PHE A 173 8.45 1.44 -2.16
C PHE A 173 8.64 -0.08 -2.13
N PHE A 174 9.37 -0.66 -3.09
CA PHE A 174 9.48 -2.11 -3.28
C PHE A 174 10.93 -2.57 -3.30
N THR A 175 11.26 -3.56 -2.46
CA THR A 175 12.57 -4.21 -2.44
C THR A 175 12.41 -5.71 -2.48
N GLN A 176 12.89 -6.35 -3.55
CA GLN A 176 12.90 -7.83 -3.68
C GLN A 176 11.52 -8.48 -3.51
N CYS A 177 10.44 -7.77 -3.86
CA CYS A 177 9.12 -8.37 -4.01
C CYS A 177 9.02 -9.10 -5.36
N SER A 178 8.20 -10.14 -5.43
CA SER A 178 7.99 -10.95 -6.63
C SER A 178 6.54 -10.95 -7.08
N SER A 179 6.33 -11.15 -8.39
CA SER A 179 5.02 -11.44 -9.00
C SER A 179 3.95 -10.37 -8.75
N TYR A 180 4.36 -9.12 -8.52
CA TYR A 180 3.44 -8.03 -8.18
C TYR A 180 3.27 -7.06 -9.35
N ASN A 181 2.06 -6.51 -9.47
CA ASN A 181 1.74 -5.31 -10.21
C ASN A 181 1.26 -4.21 -9.25
N TYR A 182 1.42 -2.94 -9.62
CA TYR A 182 0.83 -1.84 -8.87
C TYR A 182 0.24 -0.79 -9.79
N SER A 183 -0.90 -0.26 -9.37
CA SER A 183 -1.65 0.72 -10.14
C SER A 183 -1.86 1.98 -9.28
N PRO A 184 -1.41 3.16 -9.74
CA PRO A 184 -1.87 4.43 -9.19
C PRO A 184 -3.26 4.80 -9.73
N LEU A 185 -3.97 5.62 -8.96
CA LEU A 185 -5.09 6.44 -9.44
C LEU A 185 -4.57 7.61 -10.28
#